data_AF-A0A3Q8XNW6-F1
#
_entry.id   AF-A0A3Q8XNW6-F1
#
_cell.length_a   1.000
_cell.length_b   1.000
_cell.length_c   1.000
_cell.angle_alpha   90.00
_cell.angle_beta   90.00
_cell.angle_gamma   90.00
#
_symmetry.space_group_name_H-M   'P 1'
#
loop_
_entity.id
_entity.type
_entity.pdbx_description
1 polymer ?
#
loop_
_entity_poly.entity_id
_entity_poly.type
_entity_poly.pdbx_seq_one_letter_code
_entity_poly.pdbx_strand_id
1 'polypeptide(L)'
;MATAKKTAEAEIFAFPNFDPAKVTDTYREFAEKGVAQSKEAYAKMKAAAEDASKTMETTMEKAQAGTVELGLKAIDTMRVNTETTFSHMEKLLGVKSVAEMIELQSSFLRTQMEAAVDQAKGWQDAVRTVSENVSQPGKVAVEKSMKDINVA
;
A
#
# COMPACT_ATOMS: atom_id res chain seq x y z
N MET A 1 -51.51 47.16 -15.88
CA MET A 1 -50.45 46.83 -16.86
C MET A 1 -49.26 46.31 -16.09
N ALA A 2 -48.92 45.04 -16.32
CA ALA A 2 -47.92 44.30 -15.56
C ALA A 2 -46.71 44.04 -16.45
N THR A 3 -45.54 44.56 -16.09
CA THR A 3 -44.24 44.11 -16.62
C THR A 3 -43.14 44.37 -15.60
N ALA A 4 -43.16 43.61 -14.51
CA ALA A 4 -42.02 43.44 -13.61
C ALA A 4 -41.80 41.94 -13.41
N LYS A 5 -41.38 41.22 -14.48
CA LYS A 5 -41.11 39.77 -14.38
C LYS A 5 -40.10 39.22 -15.40
N LYS A 6 -39.25 40.03 -16.04
CA LYS A 6 -38.33 39.52 -17.08
C LYS A 6 -36.84 39.44 -16.68
N THR A 7 -36.46 39.91 -15.49
CA THR A 7 -35.03 40.03 -15.15
C THR A 7 -34.51 38.96 -14.17
N ALA A 8 -35.39 38.28 -13.43
CA ALA A 8 -34.98 37.36 -12.36
C ALA A 8 -34.56 35.96 -12.83
N GLU A 9 -34.94 35.53 -14.04
CA GLU A 9 -34.65 34.17 -14.53
C GLU A 9 -33.27 34.06 -15.21
N ALA A 10 -32.69 35.18 -15.65
CA ALA A 10 -31.40 35.19 -16.36
C ALA A 10 -30.17 35.10 -15.43
N GLU A 11 -30.30 35.47 -14.15
CA GLU A 11 -29.18 35.44 -13.19
C GLU A 11 -29.03 34.08 -12.49
N ILE A 12 -30.07 33.24 -12.48
CA ILE A 12 -30.05 31.92 -11.83
C ILE A 12 -29.29 30.89 -12.70
N PHE A 13 -29.20 31.11 -14.00
CA PHE A 13 -28.46 30.27 -14.96
C PHE A 13 -27.08 30.84 -15.32
N ALA A 14 -26.60 31.88 -14.63
CA ALA A 14 -25.23 32.34 -14.77
C ALA A 14 -24.29 31.31 -14.16
N PHE A 15 -23.83 30.36 -14.97
CA PHE A 15 -22.66 29.55 -14.64
C PHE A 15 -21.53 30.52 -14.28
N PRO A 16 -20.87 30.38 -13.11
CA PRO A 16 -19.72 31.21 -12.78
C PRO A 16 -18.75 31.13 -13.95
N ASN A 17 -18.23 32.28 -14.41
CA ASN A 17 -17.29 32.37 -15.52
C ASN A 17 -16.19 31.29 -15.34
N PHE A 18 -16.36 30.18 -16.04
CA PHE A 18 -15.42 29.07 -16.00
C PHE A 18 -14.24 29.52 -16.83
N ASP A 19 -13.18 29.94 -16.16
CA ASP A 19 -11.91 30.31 -16.78
C ASP A 19 -11.08 29.03 -16.93
N PRO A 20 -11.05 28.41 -18.12
CA PRO A 20 -10.36 27.13 -18.32
C PRO A 20 -8.86 27.28 -18.09
N ALA A 21 -8.29 28.48 -18.30
CA ALA A 21 -6.87 28.73 -18.07
C ALA A 21 -6.53 28.67 -16.58
N LYS A 22 -7.35 29.29 -15.72
CA LYS A 22 -7.17 29.22 -14.25
C LYS A 22 -7.34 27.80 -13.70
N VAL A 23 -8.29 27.04 -14.23
CA VAL A 23 -8.46 25.63 -13.85
C VAL A 23 -7.26 24.80 -14.28
N THR A 24 -6.74 25.04 -15.49
CA THR A 24 -5.57 24.33 -16.01
C THR A 24 -4.30 24.66 -15.23
N ASP A 25 -4.09 25.93 -14.87
CA ASP A 25 -2.93 26.36 -14.08
C ASP A 25 -3.01 25.86 -12.64
N THR A 26 -4.18 25.92 -12.01
CA THR A 26 -4.39 25.38 -10.65
C THR A 26 -4.18 23.87 -10.63
N TYR A 27 -4.67 23.16 -11.65
CA TYR A 27 -4.47 21.71 -11.78
C TYR A 27 -3.01 21.37 -12.03
N ARG A 28 -2.31 22.15 -12.87
CA ARG A 28 -0.87 21.97 -13.12
C ARG A 28 -0.05 22.19 -11.85
N GLU A 29 -0.31 23.26 -11.11
CA GLU A 29 0.42 23.57 -9.88
C GLU A 29 0.13 22.53 -8.78
N PHE A 30 -1.12 22.06 -8.68
CA PHE A 30 -1.51 20.96 -7.79
C PHE A 30 -0.82 19.65 -8.18
N ALA A 31 -0.75 19.34 -9.47
CA ALA A 31 -0.05 18.16 -9.96
C ALA A 31 1.46 18.26 -9.70
N GLU A 32 2.12 19.38 -9.99
CA GLU A 32 3.56 19.56 -9.78
C GLU A 32 3.93 19.48 -8.29
N LYS A 33 3.21 20.20 -7.41
CA LYS A 33 3.44 20.14 -5.96
C LYS A 33 3.06 18.78 -5.38
N GLY A 34 1.91 18.25 -5.81
CA GLY A 34 1.40 16.95 -5.38
C GLY A 34 2.34 15.81 -5.73
N VAL A 35 2.87 15.75 -6.95
CA VAL A 35 3.86 14.75 -7.38
C VAL A 35 5.13 14.86 -6.55
N ALA A 36 5.67 16.07 -6.38
CA ALA A 36 6.92 16.27 -5.64
C ALA A 36 6.79 15.85 -4.17
N GLN A 37 5.74 16.32 -3.49
CA GLN A 37 5.47 15.98 -2.08
C GLN A 37 5.22 14.49 -1.89
N SER A 38 4.47 13.90 -2.82
CA SER A 38 4.19 12.47 -2.81
C SER A 38 5.52 11.70 -2.94
N LYS A 39 6.38 12.06 -3.91
CA LYS A 39 7.65 11.34 -4.16
C LYS A 39 8.57 11.42 -2.95
N GLU A 40 8.62 12.58 -2.30
CA GLU A 40 9.38 12.76 -1.06
C GLU A 40 8.83 11.91 0.09
N ALA A 41 7.51 11.87 0.28
CA ALA A 41 6.87 11.06 1.31
C ALA A 41 7.11 9.56 1.08
N TYR A 42 7.01 9.10 -0.17
CA TYR A 42 7.34 7.72 -0.54
C TYR A 42 8.81 7.38 -0.24
N ALA A 43 9.74 8.26 -0.61
CA ALA A 43 11.16 8.06 -0.35
C ALA A 43 11.46 7.95 1.16
N LYS A 44 10.86 8.82 1.98
CA LYS A 44 10.99 8.77 3.44
C LYS A 44 10.42 7.48 4.03
N MET A 45 9.24 7.06 3.58
CA MET A 45 8.61 5.81 4.03
C MET A 45 9.47 4.60 3.66
N LYS A 46 9.98 4.56 2.43
CA LYS A 46 10.86 3.49 1.95
C LYS A 46 12.13 3.39 2.78
N ALA A 47 12.78 4.51 3.07
CA ALA A 47 13.97 4.53 3.90
C ALA A 47 13.70 4.02 5.33
N ALA A 48 12.58 4.45 5.94
CA ALA A 48 12.18 3.98 7.26
C ALA A 48 11.87 2.48 7.28
N ALA A 49 11.21 1.97 6.24
CA ALA A 49 10.95 0.53 6.10
C ALA A 49 12.24 -0.28 5.95
N GLU A 50 13.20 0.19 5.14
CA GLU A 50 14.50 -0.46 4.96
C GLU A 50 15.31 -0.51 6.26
N ASP A 51 15.32 0.58 7.03
CA ASP A 51 16.00 0.64 8.33
C ASP A 51 15.35 -0.29 9.38
N ALA A 52 14.01 -0.31 9.41
CA ALA A 52 13.26 -1.21 10.27
C ALA A 52 13.50 -2.69 9.91
N SER A 53 13.48 -3.04 8.62
CA SER A 53 13.79 -4.39 8.14
C SER A 53 15.21 -4.81 8.55
N LYS A 54 16.21 -3.95 8.35
CA LYS A 54 17.60 -4.25 8.72
C LYS A 54 17.78 -4.43 10.23
N THR A 55 17.10 -3.60 11.03
CA THR A 55 17.11 -3.72 12.49
C THR A 55 16.48 -5.05 12.94
N MET A 56 15.39 -5.45 12.29
CA MET A 56 14.74 -6.74 12.54
C MET A 56 15.62 -7.92 12.14
N GLU A 57 16.25 -7.90 10.96
CA GLU A 57 17.23 -8.91 10.55
C GLU A 57 18.35 -9.07 11.59
N THR A 58 18.91 -7.96 12.08
CA THR A 58 19.95 -7.98 13.14
C THR A 58 19.42 -8.52 14.47
N THR A 59 18.12 -8.35 14.74
CA THR A 59 17.46 -8.84 15.96
C THR A 59 17.13 -10.34 15.86
N MET A 60 16.90 -10.89 14.66
CA MET A 60 16.70 -12.35 14.46
C MET A 60 17.88 -13.18 14.97
N GLU A 61 19.10 -12.64 14.90
CA GLU A 61 20.29 -13.32 15.44
C GLU A 61 20.28 -13.45 16.98
N LYS A 62 19.41 -12.69 17.68
CA LYS A 62 19.41 -12.59 19.16
C LYS A 62 18.06 -12.86 19.84
N ALA A 63 16.93 -12.92 19.12
CA ALA A 63 15.58 -13.05 19.67
C ALA A 63 14.79 -14.25 19.10
N GLN A 64 13.60 -14.56 19.67
CA GLN A 64 12.72 -15.61 19.15
C GLN A 64 12.37 -15.34 17.67
N ALA A 65 12.74 -16.24 16.77
CA ALA A 65 12.57 -16.10 15.32
C ALA A 65 11.14 -15.76 14.89
N GLY A 66 10.12 -16.23 15.62
CA GLY A 66 8.72 -16.08 15.23
C GLY A 66 8.15 -14.67 15.32
N THR A 67 8.50 -13.86 16.33
CA THR A 67 7.96 -12.49 16.45
C THR A 67 8.58 -11.54 15.43
N VAL A 68 9.84 -11.79 15.07
CA VAL A 68 10.55 -11.00 14.07
C VAL A 68 10.05 -11.29 12.66
N GLU A 69 9.76 -12.56 12.33
CA GLU A 69 9.24 -12.94 11.01
C GLU A 69 7.87 -12.33 10.72
N LEU A 70 6.97 -12.32 11.70
CA LEU A 70 5.67 -11.63 11.58
C LEU A 70 5.83 -10.11 11.44
N GLY A 71 6.79 -9.52 12.17
CA GLY A 71 7.12 -8.10 12.07
C GLY A 71 7.64 -7.72 10.68
N LEU A 72 8.56 -8.52 10.13
CA LEU A 72 9.08 -8.35 8.78
C LEU A 72 7.96 -8.46 7.75
N LYS A 73 7.02 -9.41 7.90
CA LYS A 73 5.89 -9.55 6.98
C LYS A 73 4.94 -8.35 7.04
N ALA A 74 4.74 -7.76 8.22
CA ALA A 74 3.97 -6.54 8.37
C ALA A 74 4.62 -5.34 7.65
N ILE A 75 5.94 -5.19 7.79
CA ILE A 75 6.70 -4.12 7.10
C ILE A 75 6.62 -4.30 5.57
N ASP A 76 6.79 -5.52 5.08
CA ASP A 76 6.68 -5.87 3.66
C ASP A 76 5.29 -5.51 3.10
N THR A 77 4.23 -5.89 3.83
CA THR A 77 2.84 -5.53 3.47
C THR A 77 2.64 -4.02 3.39
N MET A 78 3.16 -3.27 4.35
CA MET A 78 3.10 -1.81 4.35
C MET A 78 3.83 -1.20 3.14
N ARG A 79 5.01 -1.73 2.81
CA ARG A 79 5.80 -1.29 1.65
C ARG A 79 5.05 -1.50 0.35
N VAL A 80 4.55 -2.71 0.11
CA VAL A 80 3.79 -3.05 -1.10
C VAL A 80 2.54 -2.17 -1.25
N ASN A 81 1.78 -1.97 -0.18
CA ASN A 81 0.59 -1.13 -0.20
C ASN A 81 0.91 0.34 -0.51
N THR A 82 1.98 0.86 0.08
CA THR A 82 2.45 2.23 -0.16
C THR A 82 2.88 2.40 -1.62
N GLU A 83 3.69 1.48 -2.14
CA GLU A 83 4.18 1.54 -3.53
C GLU A 83 3.06 1.42 -4.56
N THR A 84 2.11 0.52 -4.33
CA THR A 84 0.96 0.31 -5.22
C THR A 84 0.07 1.56 -5.26
N THR A 85 -0.21 2.13 -4.09
CA THR A 85 -1.02 3.34 -3.94
C THR A 85 -0.31 4.56 -4.56
N PHE A 86 1.01 4.63 -4.41
CA PHE A 86 1.83 5.67 -5.02
C PHE A 86 1.82 5.61 -6.54
N SER A 87 2.08 4.42 -7.09
CA SER A 87 2.07 4.18 -8.53
C SER A 87 0.70 4.51 -9.13
N HIS A 88 -0.39 4.19 -8.42
CA HIS A 88 -1.74 4.54 -8.85
C HIS A 88 -1.96 6.06 -8.88
N MET A 89 -1.54 6.79 -7.84
CA MET A 89 -1.61 8.25 -7.82
C MET A 89 -0.78 8.91 -8.92
N GLU A 90 0.46 8.43 -9.16
CA GLU A 90 1.30 8.94 -10.25
C GLU A 90 0.61 8.75 -11.61
N LYS A 91 0.03 7.57 -11.84
CA LYS A 91 -0.71 7.28 -13.08
C LYS A 91 -1.99 8.12 -13.20
N LEU A 92 -2.72 8.35 -12.11
CA LEU A 92 -3.94 9.17 -12.10
C LEU A 92 -3.67 10.60 -12.59
N LEU A 93 -2.53 11.18 -12.22
CA LEU A 93 -2.13 12.53 -12.63
C LEU A 93 -1.77 12.63 -14.12
N GLY A 94 -1.50 11.49 -14.77
CA GLY A 94 -1.18 11.41 -16.20
C GLY A 94 -2.37 11.10 -17.11
N VAL A 95 -3.55 10.82 -16.56
CA VAL A 95 -4.75 10.43 -17.33
C VAL A 95 -5.30 11.62 -18.13
N LYS A 96 -5.59 11.40 -19.42
CA LYS A 96 -6.08 12.40 -20.38
C LYS A 96 -7.48 12.10 -20.89
N SER A 97 -8.01 10.91 -20.61
CA SER A 97 -9.35 10.50 -21.07
C SER A 97 -10.07 9.60 -20.07
N VAL A 98 -11.41 9.51 -20.20
CA VAL A 98 -12.23 8.60 -19.38
C VAL A 98 -11.88 7.12 -19.65
N ALA A 99 -11.50 6.78 -20.87
CA ALA A 99 -11.08 5.42 -21.21
C ALA A 99 -9.79 5.04 -20.45
N GLU A 100 -8.79 5.93 -20.42
CA GLU A 100 -7.56 5.75 -19.65
C GLU A 100 -7.83 5.67 -18.14
N MET A 101 -8.82 6.42 -17.62
CA MET A 101 -9.24 6.32 -16.22
C MET A 101 -9.83 4.94 -15.89
N ILE A 102 -10.73 4.42 -16.75
CA ILE A 102 -11.34 3.10 -16.57
C ILE A 102 -10.27 2.01 -16.62
N GLU A 103 -9.35 2.09 -17.58
CA GLU A 103 -8.22 1.16 -17.69
C GLU A 103 -7.37 1.21 -16.41
N LEU A 104 -7.02 2.40 -15.93
CA LEU A 104 -6.24 2.57 -14.71
C LEU A 104 -6.94 2.01 -13.47
N GLN A 105 -8.24 2.25 -13.30
CA GLN A 105 -9.01 1.74 -12.17
C GLN A 105 -9.12 0.20 -12.22
N SER A 106 -9.34 -0.36 -13.42
CA SER A 106 -9.43 -1.81 -13.62
C SER A 106 -8.09 -2.51 -13.36
N SER A 107 -6.98 -1.91 -13.81
CA SER A 107 -5.62 -2.38 -13.54
C SER A 107 -5.32 -2.32 -12.04
N PHE A 108 -5.68 -1.23 -11.36
CA PHE A 108 -5.49 -1.10 -9.91
C PHE A 108 -6.25 -2.18 -9.15
N LEU A 109 -7.52 -2.43 -9.49
CA LEU A 109 -8.32 -3.51 -8.90
C LEU A 109 -7.68 -4.88 -9.09
N ARG A 110 -7.16 -5.17 -10.28
CA ARG A 110 -6.44 -6.42 -10.55
C ARG A 110 -5.20 -6.55 -9.68
N THR A 111 -4.37 -5.50 -9.63
CA THR A 111 -3.16 -5.48 -8.78
C THR A 111 -3.50 -5.66 -7.31
N GLN A 112 -4.58 -5.03 -6.82
CA GLN A 112 -5.04 -5.20 -5.44
C GLN A 112 -5.49 -6.65 -5.15
N MET A 113 -6.14 -7.33 -6.10
CA MET A 113 -6.50 -8.74 -5.95
C MET A 113 -5.28 -9.65 -5.93
N GLU A 114 -4.32 -9.44 -6.83
CA GLU A 114 -3.05 -10.19 -6.87
C GLU A 114 -2.27 -10.00 -5.55
N ALA A 115 -2.12 -8.75 -5.12
CA ALA A 115 -1.47 -8.41 -3.86
C ALA A 115 -2.17 -9.05 -2.65
N ALA A 116 -3.51 -9.08 -2.62
CA ALA A 116 -4.26 -9.71 -1.53
C ALA A 116 -4.01 -11.22 -1.46
N VAL A 117 -3.99 -11.91 -2.61
CA VAL A 117 -3.69 -13.35 -2.69
C VAL A 117 -2.26 -13.63 -2.24
N ASP A 118 -1.30 -12.83 -2.69
CA ASP A 118 0.12 -13.02 -2.35
C ASP A 118 0.41 -12.68 -0.90
N GLN A 119 -0.21 -11.63 -0.36
CA GLN A 119 -0.14 -11.29 1.05
C GLN A 119 -0.74 -12.43 1.91
N ALA A 120 -1.90 -12.97 1.53
CA ALA A 120 -2.53 -14.07 2.27
C ALA A 120 -1.63 -15.32 2.32
N LYS A 121 -1.02 -15.70 1.20
CA LYS A 121 -0.04 -16.80 1.14
C LYS A 121 1.18 -16.49 2.01
N GLY A 122 1.76 -15.30 1.88
CA GLY A 122 2.92 -14.91 2.66
C GLY A 122 2.66 -14.87 4.17
N TRP A 123 1.45 -14.49 4.60
CA TRP A 123 1.04 -14.57 6.01
C TRP A 123 0.83 -16.01 6.48
N GLN A 124 0.23 -16.86 5.65
CA GLN A 124 0.10 -18.29 5.94
C GLN A 124 1.47 -18.94 6.14
N ASP A 125 2.43 -18.63 5.26
CA ASP A 125 3.79 -19.14 5.33
C ASP A 125 4.50 -18.62 6.59
N ALA A 126 4.43 -17.32 6.89
CA ALA A 126 5.02 -16.77 8.11
C ALA A 126 4.47 -17.42 9.39
N VAL A 127 3.15 -17.64 9.48
CA VAL A 127 2.52 -18.34 10.61
C VAL A 127 2.98 -19.80 10.69
N ARG A 128 3.12 -20.46 9.54
CA ARG A 128 3.63 -21.83 9.47
C ARG A 128 5.06 -21.91 9.99
N THR A 129 5.95 -21.02 9.55
CA THR A 129 7.34 -20.97 10.01
C THR A 129 7.42 -20.74 11.52
N VAL A 130 6.61 -19.81 12.06
CA VAL A 130 6.52 -19.58 13.51
C VAL A 130 6.13 -20.86 14.25
N SER A 131 5.10 -21.57 13.78
CA SER A 131 4.62 -22.82 14.37
C SER A 131 5.68 -23.94 14.31
N GLU A 132 6.37 -24.07 13.18
CA GLU A 132 7.46 -25.03 13.01
C GLU A 132 8.63 -24.72 13.96
N ASN A 133 9.04 -23.45 14.06
CA ASN A 133 10.11 -23.00 14.94
C ASN A 133 9.77 -23.20 16.43
N VAL A 134 8.51 -23.01 16.84
CA VAL A 134 8.08 -23.22 18.23
C VAL A 134 7.97 -24.72 18.57
N SER A 135 7.61 -25.57 17.62
CA SER A 135 7.44 -27.02 17.84
C SER A 135 8.73 -27.84 17.71
N GLN A 136 9.76 -27.32 17.04
CA GLN A 136 11.04 -28.01 16.83
C GLN A 136 11.75 -28.46 18.11
N PRO A 137 11.93 -27.63 19.16
CA PRO A 137 12.62 -28.07 20.38
C PRO A 137 11.95 -29.27 21.04
N GLY A 138 10.62 -29.32 21.02
CA GLY A 138 9.85 -30.46 21.52
C GLY A 138 10.06 -31.73 20.70
N LYS A 139 10.08 -31.63 19.36
CA LYS A 139 10.38 -32.77 18.48
C LYS A 139 11.78 -33.32 18.71
N VAL A 140 12.79 -32.45 18.83
CA VAL A 140 14.17 -32.85 19.13
C VAL A 140 14.29 -33.55 20.48
N ALA A 141 13.59 -33.06 21.51
CA ALA A 141 13.55 -33.69 22.83
C ALA A 141 12.90 -35.08 22.81
N VAL A 142 11.82 -35.25 22.05
CA VAL A 142 11.16 -36.54 21.84
C VAL A 142 12.04 -37.51 21.05
N GLU A 143 12.65 -37.07 19.96
CA GLU A 143 13.58 -37.89 19.16
C GLU A 143 14.79 -38.33 19.98
N LYS A 144 15.33 -37.44 20.82
CA LYS A 144 16.41 -37.78 21.75
C LYS A 144 15.97 -38.83 22.76
N SER A 145 14.81 -38.64 23.38
CA SER A 145 14.27 -39.59 24.37
C SER A 145 13.98 -40.97 23.75
N MET A 146 13.47 -41.03 22.52
CA MET A 146 13.25 -42.29 21.80
C MET A 146 14.56 -42.99 21.41
N LYS A 147 15.59 -42.23 21.02
CA LYS A 147 16.93 -42.80 20.77
C LYS A 147 17.53 -43.35 22.05
N ASP A 148 17.43 -42.64 23.16
CA ASP A 148 17.95 -43.09 24.46
C ASP A 148 17.25 -44.38 24.94
N ILE A 149 15.96 -44.57 24.63
CA ILE A 149 15.21 -45.81 24.94
C ILE A 149 15.62 -46.98 24.03
N ASN A 150 15.94 -46.75 22.75
CA ASN A 150 16.33 -47.81 21.81
C ASN A 150 17.82 -48.23 21.92
N VAL A 151 18.63 -47.49 22.68
CA VAL A 151 20.06 -47.78 22.92
C VAL A 151 20.27 -48.52 24.27
N ALA A 152 19.24 -48.60 25.12
CA ALA A 152 19.20 -49.39 26.35
C ALA A 152 18.62 -50.79 26.11
#